data_AF-A0A5J4RSU2-F1
#
_entry.id   AF-A0A5J4RSU2-F1
#
_cell.length_a   1.000
_cell.length_b   1.000
_cell.length_c   1.000
_cell.angle_alpha   90.00
_cell.angle_beta   90.00
_cell.angle_gamma   90.00
#
_symmetry.space_group_name_H-M   'P 1'
#
loop_
_entity.id
_entity.type
_entity.pdbx_description
1 polymer ?
#
loop_
_entity_poly.entity_id
_entity_poly.type
_entity_poly.pdbx_seq_one_letter_code
_entity_poly.pdbx_strand_id
1 'polypeptide(L)'
;MSEFDFSHNYLYFWDIFEKANLFLENVIATAGQPFDDRLITEYFRSPTDDGGIWSSYFNIAPKYGVTPQEVMPETAHSNNTRELIQLINERLRGGGYHLRESFAGRVSQQDLYKEKT
;
A
#
# COMPACT_ATOMS: atom_id res chain seq x y z
N MET A 1 26.87 -26.42 -5.19
CA MET A 1 25.49 -26.28 -4.69
C MET A 1 24.84 -25.24 -5.57
N SER A 2 23.64 -25.49 -6.12
CA SER A 2 22.85 -24.38 -6.67
C SER A 2 22.46 -23.48 -5.50
N GLU A 3 22.78 -22.20 -5.58
CA GLU A 3 22.34 -21.23 -4.57
C GLU A 3 20.81 -21.12 -4.67
N PHE A 4 20.13 -21.44 -3.56
CA PHE A 4 18.69 -21.26 -3.43
C PHE A 4 18.44 -19.93 -2.72
N ASP A 5 17.55 -19.12 -3.28
CA ASP A 5 17.04 -17.92 -2.64
C ASP A 5 15.51 -17.85 -2.77
N PHE A 6 14.87 -17.16 -1.83
CA PHE A 6 13.46 -16.83 -1.92
C PHE A 6 13.25 -15.63 -2.83
N SER A 7 12.07 -15.53 -3.43
CA SER A 7 11.70 -14.37 -4.21
C SER A 7 11.43 -13.17 -3.29
N HIS A 8 12.36 -12.22 -3.27
CA HIS A 8 12.15 -10.93 -2.63
C HIS A 8 11.07 -10.12 -3.35
N ASN A 9 11.09 -10.13 -4.70
CA ASN A 9 10.06 -9.49 -5.52
C ASN A 9 8.63 -9.97 -5.20
N TYR A 10 8.43 -11.26 -4.93
CA TYR A 10 7.11 -11.82 -4.56
C TYR A 10 6.58 -11.20 -3.27
N LEU A 11 7.42 -11.13 -2.23
CA LEU A 11 7.04 -10.55 -0.95
C LEU A 11 6.86 -9.03 -1.04
N TYR A 12 7.74 -8.36 -1.79
CA TYR A 12 7.65 -6.94 -2.05
C TYR A 12 6.34 -6.56 -2.75
N PHE A 13 5.91 -7.33 -3.75
CA PHE A 13 4.62 -7.12 -4.42
C PHE A 13 3.45 -7.11 -3.42
N TRP A 14 3.37 -8.12 -2.56
CA TRP A 14 2.31 -8.20 -1.57
C TRP A 14 2.42 -7.14 -0.47
N ASP A 15 3.63 -6.76 -0.09
CA ASP A 15 3.86 -5.68 0.88
C ASP A 15 3.33 -4.34 0.39
N ILE A 16 3.69 -3.95 -0.84
CA ILE A 16 3.18 -2.70 -1.44
C ILE A 16 1.67 -2.75 -1.62
N PHE A 17 1.12 -3.91 -2.02
CA PHE A 17 -0.32 -4.09 -2.17
C PHE A 17 -1.08 -3.93 -0.84
N GLU A 18 -0.59 -4.53 0.24
CA GLU A 18 -1.21 -4.43 1.56
C GLU A 18 -1.06 -3.03 2.17
N LYS A 19 0.09 -2.38 1.98
CA LYS A 19 0.30 -0.98 2.39
C LYS A 19 -0.65 -0.02 1.67
N ALA A 20 -0.85 -0.22 0.37
CA ALA A 20 -1.81 0.55 -0.41
C ALA A 20 -3.24 0.39 0.15
N ASN A 21 -3.62 -0.84 0.46
CA ASN A 21 -4.91 -1.15 1.08
C ASN A 21 -5.05 -0.51 2.48
N LEU A 22 -3.99 -0.57 3.29
CA LEU A 22 -3.93 0.03 4.63
C LEU A 22 -4.05 1.56 4.57
N PHE A 23 -3.40 2.22 3.61
CA PHE A 23 -3.56 3.65 3.39
C PHE A 23 -5.03 4.01 3.15
N LEU A 24 -5.72 3.29 2.26
CA LEU A 24 -7.12 3.56 1.96
C LEU A 24 -8.05 3.27 3.16
N GLU A 25 -7.78 2.21 3.93
CA GLU A 25 -8.48 1.96 5.20
C GLU A 25 -8.31 3.13 6.17
N ASN A 26 -7.08 3.62 6.33
CA ASN A 26 -6.78 4.75 7.20
C ASN A 26 -7.49 6.03 6.74
N VAL A 27 -7.58 6.26 5.43
CA VAL A 27 -8.33 7.39 4.87
C VAL A 27 -9.82 7.28 5.19
N ILE A 28 -10.43 6.12 4.99
CA ILE A 28 -11.85 5.89 5.32
C ILE A 28 -12.08 6.05 6.82
N ALA A 29 -11.21 5.47 7.65
CA ALA A 29 -11.28 5.55 9.11
C ALA A 29 -11.20 7.00 9.64
N THR A 30 -10.46 7.87 8.94
CA THR A 30 -10.22 9.26 9.32
C THR A 30 -10.97 10.27 8.45
N ALA A 31 -11.94 9.83 7.64
CA ALA A 31 -12.62 10.67 6.65
C ALA A 31 -13.30 11.90 7.28
N GLY A 32 -13.78 11.78 8.53
CA GLY A 32 -14.42 12.87 9.28
C GLY A 32 -13.48 13.83 10.01
N GLN A 33 -12.16 13.57 10.01
CA GLN A 33 -11.17 14.47 10.63
C GLN A 33 -10.74 15.57 9.64
N PRO A 34 -10.28 16.75 10.11
CA PRO A 34 -9.75 17.80 9.23
C PRO A 34 -8.54 17.34 8.41
N PHE A 35 -8.41 17.80 7.15
CA PHE A 35 -7.30 17.36 6.28
C PHE A 35 -5.92 17.84 6.76
N ASP A 36 -5.88 18.97 7.45
CA ASP A 36 -4.69 19.56 8.08
C ASP A 36 -4.33 18.90 9.41
N ASP A 37 -5.07 17.87 9.84
CA ASP A 37 -4.65 17.03 10.95
C ASP A 37 -3.28 16.40 10.64
N ARG A 38 -2.41 16.39 11.64
CA ARG A 38 -1.04 15.90 11.52
C ARG A 38 -0.99 14.44 11.05
N LEU A 39 -1.90 13.60 11.53
CA LEU A 39 -1.97 12.19 11.17
C LEU A 39 -2.34 12.01 9.70
N ILE A 40 -3.36 12.74 9.23
CA ILE A 40 -3.79 12.68 7.84
C ILE A 40 -2.68 13.19 6.92
N THR A 41 -2.02 14.30 7.31
CA THR A 41 -0.88 14.83 6.57
C THR A 41 0.25 13.80 6.45
N GLU A 42 0.50 13.01 7.50
CA GLU A 42 1.50 11.94 7.46
C GLU A 42 1.09 10.81 6.51
N TYR A 43 -0.17 10.35 6.55
CA TYR A 43 -0.67 9.32 5.63
C TYR A 43 -0.53 9.73 4.16
N PHE A 44 -0.81 11.00 3.83
CA PHE A 44 -0.69 11.49 2.45
C PHE A 44 0.74 11.85 2.03
N ARG A 45 1.67 12.03 2.98
CA ARG A 45 3.08 12.29 2.67
C ARG A 45 3.69 11.12 1.91
N SER A 46 3.53 9.91 2.44
CA SER A 46 4.04 8.67 1.84
C SER A 46 3.02 7.53 2.01
N PRO A 47 2.03 7.41 1.11
CA PRO A 47 1.02 6.35 1.21
C PRO A 47 1.63 4.95 1.28
N THR A 48 2.69 4.70 0.48
CA THR A 48 3.52 3.49 0.54
C THR A 48 5.00 3.81 0.31
N ASP A 49 5.86 2.93 0.79
CA ASP A 49 7.31 2.94 0.56
C ASP A 49 7.89 1.51 0.61
N ASP A 50 9.16 1.37 0.23
CA ASP A 50 9.91 0.10 0.27
C ASP A 50 10.30 -0.31 1.71
N GLY A 51 10.23 0.63 2.64
CA GLY A 51 10.68 0.45 4.01
C GLY A 51 9.78 -0.51 4.76
N GLY A 52 10.31 -1.21 5.74
CA GLY A 52 9.52 -2.15 6.52
C GLY A 52 10.19 -2.47 7.83
N ILE A 53 9.42 -3.12 8.69
CA ILE A 53 9.91 -3.72 9.92
C ILE A 53 9.65 -5.22 9.88
N TRP A 54 10.24 -5.96 10.80
CA TRP A 54 10.07 -7.43 10.86
C TRP A 54 8.61 -7.87 10.81
N SER A 55 7.70 -7.12 11.44
CA SER A 55 6.28 -7.45 11.41
C SER A 55 5.65 -7.32 10.02
N SER A 56 6.14 -6.44 9.15
CA SER A 56 5.65 -6.33 7.76
C SER A 56 5.86 -7.66 7.04
N TYR A 57 7.07 -8.21 7.11
CA TYR A 57 7.37 -9.54 6.57
C TYR A 57 6.58 -10.65 7.25
N PHE A 58 6.57 -10.67 8.59
CA PHE A 58 5.89 -11.70 9.38
C PHE A 58 4.38 -11.75 9.13
N ASN A 59 3.74 -10.64 8.75
CA ASN A 59 2.31 -10.62 8.44
C ASN A 59 2.00 -11.13 7.02
N ILE A 60 2.91 -10.91 6.07
CA ILE A 60 2.71 -11.26 4.66
C ILE A 60 2.99 -12.74 4.43
N ALA A 61 4.08 -13.28 4.97
CA ALA A 61 4.51 -14.64 4.69
C ALA A 61 3.48 -15.71 5.08
N PRO A 62 2.76 -15.64 6.22
CA PRO A 62 1.69 -16.59 6.53
C PRO A 62 0.45 -16.44 5.65
N LYS A 63 0.19 -15.23 5.13
CA LYS A 63 -1.01 -14.94 4.33
C LYS A 63 -0.84 -15.35 2.87
N TYR A 64 0.33 -15.08 2.30
CA TYR A 64 0.63 -15.29 0.88
C TYR A 64 1.64 -16.40 0.62
N GLY A 65 2.29 -16.92 1.66
CA GLY A 65 3.38 -17.87 1.53
C GLY A 65 4.69 -17.21 1.10
N VAL A 66 5.64 -18.07 0.73
CA VAL A 66 6.93 -17.69 0.14
C VAL A 66 7.16 -18.56 -1.10
N THR A 67 7.90 -18.04 -2.07
CA THR A 67 8.21 -18.75 -3.32
C THR A 67 9.71 -18.70 -3.60
N PRO A 68 10.28 -19.69 -4.30
CA PRO A 68 11.65 -19.61 -4.80
C PRO A 68 11.83 -18.43 -5.77
N GLN A 69 13.02 -17.85 -5.81
CA GLN A 69 13.37 -16.75 -6.72
C GLN A 69 13.09 -17.08 -8.19
N GLU A 70 13.24 -18.34 -8.60
CA GLU A 70 12.98 -18.81 -9.96
C GLU A 70 11.50 -18.67 -10.40
N VAL A 71 10.56 -18.68 -9.44
CA VAL A 71 9.12 -18.58 -9.72
C VAL A 71 8.72 -17.12 -10.00
N MET A 72 9.33 -16.18 -9.29
CA MET A 72 9.11 -14.74 -9.48
C MET A 72 10.46 -14.02 -9.38
N PRO A 73 11.21 -13.93 -10.48
CA PRO A 73 12.51 -13.30 -10.48
C PRO A 73 12.39 -11.78 -10.32
N GLU A 74 13.53 -11.15 -10.07
CA GLU A 74 13.63 -9.71 -10.06
C GLU A 74 13.32 -9.11 -11.44
N THR A 75 12.76 -7.91 -11.44
CA THR A 75 12.38 -7.11 -12.61
C THR A 75 13.15 -5.79 -12.62
N ALA A 76 13.01 -5.00 -13.68
CA ALA A 76 13.56 -3.65 -13.70
C ALA A 76 13.00 -2.79 -12.55
N HIS A 77 11.71 -2.95 -12.22
CA HIS A 77 11.04 -2.17 -11.20
C HIS A 77 11.28 -2.68 -9.78
N SER A 78 11.56 -3.97 -9.57
CA SER A 78 11.95 -4.45 -8.24
C SER A 78 13.41 -4.13 -7.91
N ASN A 79 14.27 -3.98 -8.93
CA ASN A 79 15.64 -3.46 -8.76
C ASN A 79 15.72 -1.93 -8.70
N ASN A 80 14.72 -1.23 -9.24
CA ASN A 80 14.62 0.23 -9.21
C ASN A 80 13.15 0.67 -9.03
N THR A 81 12.74 0.72 -7.78
CA THR A 81 11.35 0.89 -7.33
C THR A 81 10.83 2.31 -7.41
N ARG A 82 11.71 3.31 -7.54
CA ARG A 82 11.37 4.73 -7.38
C ARG A 82 10.19 5.17 -8.26
N GLU A 83 10.23 4.85 -9.55
CA GLU A 83 9.19 5.24 -10.49
C GLU A 83 7.86 4.52 -10.22
N LEU A 84 7.93 3.22 -9.89
CA LEU A 84 6.76 2.42 -9.54
C LEU A 84 6.06 2.97 -8.30
N ILE A 85 6.83 3.23 -7.23
CA ILE A 85 6.29 3.79 -5.98
C ILE A 85 5.74 5.20 -6.19
N GLN A 86 6.38 6.03 -7.01
CA GLN A 86 5.85 7.35 -7.35
C GLN A 86 4.46 7.27 -8.00
N LEU A 87 4.31 6.40 -9.00
CA LEU A 87 3.04 6.21 -9.70
C LEU A 87 1.95 5.65 -8.77
N ILE A 88 2.30 4.66 -7.95
CA ILE A 88 1.38 4.08 -6.96
C ILE A 88 0.94 5.15 -5.96
N ASN A 89 1.87 5.93 -5.42
CA ASN A 89 1.57 6.99 -4.46
C ASN A 89 0.72 8.11 -5.07
N GLU A 90 0.95 8.48 -6.34
CA GLU A 90 0.09 9.42 -7.05
C GLU A 90 -1.35 8.89 -7.16
N ARG A 91 -1.51 7.63 -7.56
CA ARG A 91 -2.83 7.00 -7.67
C ARG A 91 -3.54 6.91 -6.32
N LEU A 92 -2.82 6.51 -5.26
CA LEU A 92 -3.36 6.40 -3.91
C LEU A 92 -3.79 7.75 -3.37
N ARG A 93 -3.00 8.81 -3.55
CA ARG A 93 -3.42 10.16 -3.16
C ARG A 93 -4.71 10.56 -3.86
N GLY A 94 -4.81 10.32 -5.17
CA GLY A 94 -6.04 10.56 -5.94
C GLY A 94 -7.26 9.82 -5.37
N GLY A 95 -7.13 8.52 -5.09
CA GLY A 95 -8.19 7.73 -4.45
C GLY A 95 -8.53 8.22 -3.04
N GLY A 96 -7.51 8.59 -2.25
CA GLY A 96 -7.70 9.12 -0.91
C GLY A 96 -8.43 10.47 -0.90
N TYR A 97 -8.15 11.36 -1.85
CA TYR A 97 -8.90 12.60 -2.03
C TYR A 97 -10.36 12.31 -2.38
N HIS A 98 -10.59 11.44 -3.36
CA HIS A 98 -11.94 11.06 -3.78
C HIS A 98 -12.80 10.55 -2.62
N LEU A 99 -12.28 9.61 -1.82
CA LEU A 99 -13.00 9.05 -0.66
C LEU A 99 -13.39 10.12 0.36
N ARG A 100 -12.51 11.10 0.60
CA ARG A 100 -12.77 12.18 1.55
C ARG A 100 -13.75 13.21 1.00
N GLU A 101 -13.70 13.49 -0.30
CA GLU A 101 -14.70 14.32 -1.00
C GLU A 101 -16.08 13.67 -0.96
N SER A 102 -16.18 12.36 -1.23
CA SER A 102 -17.43 11.60 -1.11
C SER A 102 -18.00 11.67 0.31
N PHE A 103 -17.16 11.51 1.33
CA PHE A 103 -17.57 11.66 2.72
C PHE A 103 -18.10 13.07 3.03
N ALA A 104 -17.40 14.11 2.56
CA ALA A 104 -17.85 15.51 2.68
C ALA A 104 -19.18 15.75 1.93
N GLY A 105 -19.41 15.02 0.84
CA GLY A 105 -20.69 14.92 0.11
C GLY A 105 -21.80 14.17 0.85
N ARG A 106 -21.57 13.76 2.12
CA ARG A 106 -22.49 13.02 3.00
C ARG A 106 -22.71 11.56 2.61
N VAL A 107 -21.79 10.97 1.85
CA VAL A 107 -21.71 9.50 1.73
C VAL A 107 -21.34 8.94 3.10
N SER A 108 -22.05 7.89 3.54
CA SER A 108 -21.75 7.27 4.83
C SER A 108 -20.36 6.64 4.81
N GLN A 109 -19.69 6.58 5.96
CA GLN A 109 -18.37 5.93 6.06
C GLN A 109 -18.41 4.46 5.59
N GLN A 110 -19.54 3.76 5.80
CA GLN A 110 -19.73 2.39 5.34
C GLN A 110 -19.84 2.30 3.81
N ASP A 111 -20.44 3.29 3.16
CA ASP A 111 -20.61 3.30 1.71
C ASP A 111 -19.31 3.64 0.96
N LEU A 112 -18.36 4.33 1.61
CA LEU A 112 -17.02 4.60 1.04
C LEU A 112 -16.26 3.32 0.66
N TYR A 113 -16.54 2.21 1.35
CA TYR A 113 -15.93 0.91 1.01
C TYR A 113 -16.28 0.42 -0.40
N LYS A 114 -17.38 0.90 -0.98
CA LYS A 114 -17.78 0.60 -2.37
C LYS A 114 -16.99 1.42 -3.39
N GLU A 115 -16.38 2.52 -2.95
CA GLU A 115 -15.59 3.44 -3.78
C GLU A 115 -14.08 3.22 -3.61
N LYS A 116 -13.68 2.36 -2.65
CA LYS A 116 -12.29 1.99 -2.41
C LYS A 116 -11.72 1.25 -3.62
N THR A 117 -10.92 1.95 -4.43
CA THR A 117 -10.32 1.43 -5.68
C THR A 117 -8.87 1.82 -5.84
#